data_AF-A0A3N6G0F5-F1
#
_entry.id   AF-A0A3N6G0F5-F1
#
_cell.length_a   1.000
_cell.length_b   1.000
_cell.length_c   1.000
_cell.angle_alpha   90.00
_cell.angle_beta   90.00
_cell.angle_gamma   90.00
#
_symmetry.space_group_name_H-M   'P 1'
#
loop_
_entity.id
_entity.type
_entity.pdbx_description
1 polymer ?
#
loop_
_entity_poly.entity_id
_entity_poly.type
_entity_poly.pdbx_seq_one_letter_code
_entity_poly.pdbx_strand_id
1 'polypeptide(L)'
;MAGQCSGNRPLSARLIVTDPASREECEVDILKEALWRPPVHTEHGLVLSLEDVVGTKVRALADRGLARDLIDVQAAANRWSHAELEELGRRHARDSFDLSELQARLGGADWIDDTEFAAYGLDEQAITGLRQWAQAWGDDIGERLQELEAPHED
;
A
#
# COMPACT_ATOMS: atom_id res chain seq x y z
N MET A 1 -16.51 12.42 -37.53
CA MET A 1 -15.13 12.19 -37.07
C MET A 1 -15.13 12.08 -35.57
N ALA A 2 -15.05 10.87 -35.03
CA ALA A 2 -14.88 10.65 -33.60
C ALA A 2 -13.40 10.86 -33.27
N GLY A 3 -13.10 11.93 -32.52
CA GLY A 3 -11.79 12.11 -31.92
C GLY A 3 -11.66 11.08 -30.79
N GLN A 4 -10.86 10.04 -31.01
CA GLN A 4 -10.43 9.14 -29.95
C GLN A 4 -9.59 9.96 -28.96
N CYS A 5 -10.18 10.29 -27.82
CA CYS A 5 -9.43 10.79 -26.67
C CYS A 5 -8.70 9.58 -26.07
N SER A 6 -7.44 9.38 -26.44
CA SER A 6 -6.53 8.54 -25.65
C SER A 6 -6.36 9.21 -24.29
N GLY A 7 -7.15 8.75 -23.32
CA GLY A 7 -7.44 9.47 -22.09
C GLY A 7 -6.32 9.33 -21.06
N ASN A 8 -5.20 10.04 -21.24
CA ASN A 8 -4.30 10.30 -20.11
C ASN A 8 -4.83 11.51 -19.33
N ARG A 9 -5.90 11.30 -18.54
CA ARG A 9 -6.34 12.31 -17.57
C ARG A 9 -5.36 12.27 -16.39
N PRO A 10 -4.77 13.39 -15.97
CA PRO A 10 -3.83 13.39 -14.86
C PRO A 10 -4.53 12.88 -13.60
N LEU A 11 -4.00 11.78 -13.04
CA LEU A 11 -4.53 11.16 -11.82
C LEU A 11 -3.90 11.74 -10.55
N SER A 12 -2.82 12.51 -10.68
CA SER A 12 -2.15 13.14 -9.57
C SER A 12 -1.56 14.49 -9.95
N ALA A 13 -1.39 15.37 -8.97
CA ALA A 13 -0.64 16.60 -9.05
C ALA A 13 0.10 16.83 -7.74
N ARG A 14 1.28 17.44 -7.81
CA ARG A 14 2.07 17.85 -6.65
C ARG A 14 2.13 19.37 -6.61
N LEU A 15 1.87 19.92 -5.43
CA LEU A 15 1.91 21.35 -5.17
C LEU A 15 2.90 21.61 -4.03
N ILE A 16 3.55 22.77 -4.07
CA ILE A 16 4.25 23.32 -2.91
C ILE A 16 3.41 24.49 -2.42
N VAL A 17 2.93 24.39 -1.18
CA VAL A 17 2.10 25.40 -0.53
C VAL A 17 2.96 26.14 0.48
N THR A 18 3.04 27.46 0.34
CA THR A 18 3.74 28.31 1.31
C THR A 18 2.73 28.90 2.30
N ASP A 19 2.95 28.71 3.60
CA ASP A 19 2.18 29.43 4.62
C ASP A 19 2.48 30.93 4.51
N PRO A 20 1.48 31.80 4.28
CA PRO A 20 1.70 33.23 4.17
C PRO A 20 2.27 33.87 5.45
N ALA A 21 2.04 33.28 6.63
CA ALA A 21 2.51 33.83 7.90
C ALA A 21 3.95 33.42 8.22
N SER A 22 4.24 32.12 8.27
CA SER A 22 5.56 31.59 8.62
C SER A 22 6.55 31.54 7.45
N ARG A 23 6.05 31.57 6.20
CA ARG A 23 6.81 31.30 4.97
C ARG A 23 7.31 29.86 4.85
N GLU A 24 6.88 28.95 5.72
CA GLU A 24 7.18 27.52 5.60
C GLU A 24 6.53 26.95 4.34
N GLU A 25 7.26 26.07 3.66
CA GLU A 25 6.78 25.36 2.48
C GLU A 25 6.38 23.93 2.84
N CYS A 26 5.23 23.51 2.33
CA CYS A 26 4.68 22.17 2.53
C CYS A 26 4.34 21.54 1.19
N GLU A 27 4.79 20.30 0.97
CA GLU A 27 4.38 19.50 -0.17
C GLU A 27 2.93 19.02 0.03
N VAL A 28 2.08 19.26 -0.98
CA VAL A 28 0.70 18.80 -1.01
C VAL A 28 0.48 17.99 -2.28
N ASP A 29 0.28 16.69 -2.10
CA ASP A 29 -0.09 15.78 -3.17
C ASP A 29 -1.61 15.69 -3.31
N ILE A 30 -2.10 15.91 -4.53
CA ILE A 30 -3.49 15.72 -4.92
C ILE A 30 -3.55 14.44 -5.75
N LEU A 31 -4.40 13.49 -5.32
CA LEU A 31 -4.62 12.23 -6.02
C LEU A 31 -6.12 12.09 -6.32
N LYS A 32 -6.44 11.69 -7.55
CA LYS A 32 -7.77 11.17 -7.88
C LYS A 32 -7.83 9.71 -7.47
N GLU A 33 -8.73 9.40 -6.56
CA GLU A 33 -8.92 8.05 -6.03
C GLU A 33 -10.40 7.62 -6.08
N ALA A 34 -10.64 6.32 -6.25
CA ALA A 34 -11.95 5.70 -6.07
C ALA A 34 -12.08 5.19 -4.62
N LEU A 35 -12.86 5.90 -3.80
CA LEU A 35 -13.09 5.56 -2.40
C LEU A 35 -14.33 4.66 -2.24
N TRP A 36 -14.26 3.69 -1.35
CA TRP A 36 -15.30 2.68 -1.14
C TRP A 36 -16.18 2.98 0.08
N ARG A 37 -15.77 3.94 0.92
CA ARG A 37 -16.51 4.38 2.10
C ARG A 37 -16.62 5.90 2.13
N PRO A 38 -17.65 6.43 2.82
CA PRO A 38 -17.73 7.87 3.07
C PRO A 38 -16.52 8.35 3.89
N PRO A 39 -16.08 9.61 3.72
CA PRO A 39 -15.03 10.19 4.55
C PRO A 39 -15.47 10.25 6.02
N VAL A 40 -14.49 10.11 6.91
CA VAL A 40 -14.67 10.13 8.36
C VAL A 40 -14.35 11.53 8.88
N HIS A 41 -15.15 12.02 9.82
CA HIS A 41 -14.90 13.31 10.47
C HIS A 41 -13.95 13.11 11.65
N THR A 42 -12.92 13.95 11.72
CA THR A 42 -11.95 14.01 12.82
C THR A 42 -11.79 15.46 13.28
N GLU A 43 -11.03 15.68 14.36
CA GLU A 43 -10.66 17.03 14.81
C GLU A 43 -9.83 17.81 13.77
N HIS A 44 -9.19 17.12 12.84
CA HIS A 44 -8.41 17.69 11.74
C HIS A 44 -9.19 17.84 10.43
N GLY A 45 -10.49 17.53 10.43
CA GLY A 45 -11.37 17.59 9.26
C GLY A 45 -11.73 16.23 8.69
N LEU A 46 -12.11 16.21 7.41
CA LEU A 46 -12.47 14.99 6.67
C LEU A 46 -11.21 14.19 6.33
N VAL A 47 -11.19 12.93 6.75
CA VAL A 47 -10.13 11.96 6.40
C VAL A 47 -10.72 10.76 5.69
N LEU A 48 -9.88 9.98 5.04
CA LEU A 48 -10.28 8.70 4.46
C LEU A 48 -10.79 7.75 5.56
N SER A 49 -11.71 6.86 5.19
CA SER A 49 -12.02 5.71 6.05
C SER A 49 -10.76 4.89 6.29
N LEU A 50 -10.66 4.22 7.44
CA LEU A 50 -9.49 3.42 7.74
C LEU A 50 -9.32 2.29 6.72
N GLU A 51 -10.41 1.69 6.26
CA GLU A 51 -10.42 0.68 5.22
C GLU A 51 -9.87 1.21 3.88
N ASP A 52 -10.23 2.43 3.48
CA ASP A 52 -9.68 3.05 2.27
C ASP A 52 -8.20 3.43 2.44
N VAL A 53 -7.79 3.93 3.62
CA VAL A 53 -6.37 4.17 3.91
C VAL A 53 -5.60 2.88 3.74
N VAL A 54 -5.98 1.81 4.43
CA VAL A 54 -5.29 0.52 4.37
C VAL A 54 -5.27 -0.04 2.95
N GLY A 55 -6.41 0.00 2.23
CA GLY A 55 -6.47 -0.46 0.85
C GLY A 55 -5.50 0.28 -0.09
N THR A 56 -5.41 1.61 0.01
CA THR A 56 -4.44 2.38 -0.79
C THR A 56 -2.99 2.06 -0.43
N LYS A 57 -2.69 1.72 0.84
CA LYS A 57 -1.36 1.33 1.30
C LYS A 57 -0.98 -0.09 0.87
N VAL A 58 -1.92 -1.04 0.92
CA VAL A 58 -1.70 -2.40 0.40
C VAL A 58 -1.47 -2.38 -1.10
N ARG A 59 -2.24 -1.59 -1.87
CA ARG A 59 -1.97 -1.38 -3.30
C ARG A 59 -0.56 -0.83 -3.52
N ALA A 60 -0.18 0.21 -2.77
CA ALA A 60 1.17 0.76 -2.86
C ALA A 60 2.25 -0.28 -2.54
N LEU A 61 2.05 -1.12 -1.53
CA LEU A 61 2.96 -2.21 -1.21
C LEU A 61 3.12 -3.17 -2.39
N ALA A 62 2.02 -3.61 -3.00
CA ALA A 62 2.04 -4.48 -4.18
C ALA A 62 2.73 -3.82 -5.40
N ASP A 63 2.47 -2.53 -5.64
CA ASP A 63 3.04 -1.81 -6.79
C ASP A 63 4.56 -1.65 -6.69
N ARG A 64 5.07 -1.20 -5.52
CA ARG A 64 6.45 -0.70 -5.37
C ARG A 64 7.29 -1.32 -4.26
N GLY A 65 6.69 -1.90 -3.22
CA GLY A 65 7.44 -2.61 -2.17
C GLY A 65 8.41 -1.76 -1.33
N LEU A 66 8.12 -0.48 -1.06
CA LEU A 66 9.05 0.36 -0.29
C LEU A 66 8.94 0.13 1.23
N ALA A 67 9.98 0.49 1.98
CA ALA A 67 10.02 0.41 3.45
C ALA A 67 8.78 1.00 4.12
N ARG A 68 8.36 2.20 3.71
CA ARG A 68 7.17 2.87 4.25
C ARG A 68 5.87 2.12 3.99
N ASP A 69 5.77 1.41 2.86
CA ASP A 69 4.54 0.71 2.50
C ASP A 69 4.40 -0.55 3.38
N LEU A 70 5.51 -1.23 3.65
CA LEU A 70 5.56 -2.33 4.62
C LEU A 70 5.17 -1.84 6.03
N ILE A 71 5.76 -0.73 6.49
CA ILE A 71 5.45 -0.14 7.81
C ILE A 71 3.96 0.24 7.91
N ASP A 72 3.44 0.97 6.92
CA ASP A 72 2.05 1.44 6.91
C ASP A 72 1.06 0.27 6.94
N VAL A 73 1.34 -0.81 6.21
CA VAL A 73 0.46 -1.99 6.18
C VAL A 73 0.61 -2.84 7.44
N GLN A 74 1.82 -3.02 7.97
CA GLN A 74 2.03 -3.77 9.22
C GLN A 74 1.33 -3.08 10.40
N ALA A 75 1.29 -1.75 10.43
CA ALA A 75 0.57 -0.99 11.45
C ALA A 75 -0.95 -1.33 11.50
N ALA A 76 -1.50 -1.85 10.40
CA ALA A 76 -2.89 -2.31 10.31
C ALA A 76 -3.07 -3.82 10.56
N ALA A 77 -1.99 -4.60 10.68
CA ALA A 77 -2.02 -6.07 10.71
C ALA A 77 -2.74 -6.67 11.94
N ASN A 78 -2.97 -5.90 13.00
CA ASN A 78 -3.74 -6.37 14.17
C ASN A 78 -5.27 -6.28 13.99
N ARG A 79 -5.74 -5.68 12.89
CA ARG A 79 -7.17 -5.46 12.61
C ARG A 79 -7.70 -6.31 11.46
N TRP A 80 -6.83 -6.72 10.55
CA TRP A 80 -7.17 -7.48 9.36
C TRP A 80 -6.22 -8.65 9.17
N SER A 81 -6.77 -9.79 8.80
CA SER A 81 -6.00 -10.91 8.27
C SER A 81 -5.33 -10.54 6.94
N HIS A 82 -4.33 -11.32 6.54
CA HIS A 82 -3.65 -11.17 5.24
C HIS A 82 -4.62 -11.19 4.05
N ALA A 83 -5.58 -12.13 4.03
CA ALA A 83 -6.60 -12.20 2.99
C ALA A 83 -7.52 -10.96 2.96
N GLU A 84 -7.85 -10.38 4.11
CA GLU A 84 -8.63 -9.14 4.17
C GLU A 84 -7.82 -7.93 3.68
N LEU A 85 -6.52 -7.87 3.99
CA LEU A 85 -5.62 -6.86 3.45
C LEU A 85 -5.53 -6.95 1.92
N GLU A 86 -5.38 -8.16 1.36
CA GLU A 86 -5.39 -8.40 -0.09
C GLU A 86 -6.67 -7.87 -0.75
N GLU A 87 -7.83 -8.14 -0.15
CA GLU A 87 -9.11 -7.66 -0.66
C GLU A 87 -9.25 -6.13 -0.55
N LEU A 88 -8.76 -5.51 0.53
CA LEU A 88 -8.71 -4.06 0.63
C LEU A 88 -7.80 -3.46 -0.45
N GLY A 89 -6.64 -4.06 -0.72
CA GLY A 89 -5.74 -3.65 -1.79
C GLY A 89 -6.38 -3.78 -3.18
N ARG A 90 -7.04 -4.91 -3.43
CA ARG A 90 -7.71 -5.22 -4.70
C ARG A 90 -8.77 -4.19 -5.09
N ARG A 91 -9.53 -3.68 -4.12
CA ARG A 91 -10.54 -2.62 -4.35
C ARG A 91 -9.94 -1.30 -4.86
N HIS A 92 -8.69 -1.03 -4.52
CA HIS A 92 -8.00 0.20 -4.89
C HIS A 92 -7.09 0.02 -6.12
N ALA A 93 -6.82 -1.22 -6.54
CA ALA A 93 -5.99 -1.50 -7.71
C ALA A 93 -6.55 -0.83 -8.98
N ARG A 94 -5.67 -0.19 -9.75
CA ARG A 94 -6.09 0.55 -10.96
C ARG A 94 -6.41 -0.38 -12.12
N ASP A 95 -5.61 -1.43 -12.28
CA ASP A 95 -5.74 -2.41 -13.35
C ASP A 95 -5.99 -3.81 -12.76
N SER A 96 -4.99 -4.36 -12.06
CA SER A 96 -5.05 -5.66 -11.40
C SER A 96 -4.32 -5.65 -10.06
N PHE A 97 -4.68 -6.59 -9.20
CA PHE A 97 -3.96 -6.88 -7.95
C PHE A 97 -3.47 -8.32 -8.02
N ASP A 98 -2.19 -8.48 -8.36
CA ASP A 98 -1.56 -9.80 -8.55
C ASP A 98 -0.88 -10.26 -7.26
N LEU A 99 -1.27 -11.46 -6.79
CA LEU A 99 -0.69 -12.04 -5.58
C LEU A 99 0.77 -12.44 -5.78
N SER A 100 1.19 -12.82 -6.98
CA SER A 100 2.60 -13.14 -7.27
C SER A 100 3.48 -11.89 -7.19
N GLU A 101 2.98 -10.74 -7.64
CA GLU A 101 3.68 -9.46 -7.48
C GLU A 101 3.76 -9.05 -6.02
N LEU A 102 2.65 -9.15 -5.28
CA LEU A 102 2.64 -8.87 -3.84
C LEU A 102 3.63 -9.79 -3.09
N GLN A 103 3.63 -11.10 -3.37
CA GLN A 103 4.58 -12.05 -2.80
C GLN A 103 6.03 -11.62 -3.06
N ALA A 104 6.35 -11.25 -4.29
CA ALA A 104 7.69 -10.79 -4.66
C ALA A 104 8.07 -9.50 -3.92
N ARG A 105 7.13 -8.56 -3.70
CA ARG A 105 7.38 -7.34 -2.90
C ARG A 105 7.59 -7.65 -1.42
N LEU A 106 6.84 -8.58 -0.85
CA LEU A 106 6.99 -9.02 0.53
C LEU A 106 8.34 -9.70 0.75
N GLY A 107 8.74 -10.63 -0.11
CA GLY A 107 10.08 -11.24 -0.06
C GLY A 107 11.21 -10.26 -0.35
N GLY A 108 10.92 -9.18 -1.10
CA GLY A 108 11.84 -8.06 -1.32
C GLY A 108 12.17 -7.28 -0.05
N ALA A 109 11.36 -7.38 1.01
CA ALA A 109 11.61 -6.71 2.28
C ALA A 109 13.03 -7.01 2.79
N ASP A 110 13.47 -8.28 2.71
CA ASP A 110 14.78 -8.79 3.13
C ASP A 110 16.00 -8.07 2.52
N TRP A 111 15.81 -7.36 1.41
CA TRP A 111 16.88 -6.66 0.70
C TRP A 111 16.87 -5.14 0.91
N ILE A 112 15.88 -4.60 1.62
CA ILE A 112 15.82 -3.19 1.99
C ILE A 112 16.85 -2.91 3.09
N ASP A 113 17.59 -1.81 2.99
CA ASP A 113 18.58 -1.43 4.00
C ASP A 113 17.90 -1.02 5.31
N ASP A 114 18.43 -1.47 6.46
CA ASP A 114 17.88 -1.14 7.79
C ASP A 114 17.83 0.38 8.03
N THR A 115 18.71 1.16 7.40
CA THR A 115 18.69 2.63 7.46
C THR A 115 17.42 3.23 6.86
N GLU A 116 16.80 2.57 5.87
CA GLU A 116 15.51 3.02 5.31
C GLU A 116 14.37 2.85 6.30
N PHE A 117 14.35 1.76 7.09
CA PHE A 117 13.37 1.57 8.16
C PHE A 117 13.66 2.48 9.36
N ALA A 118 14.94 2.64 9.72
CA ALA A 118 15.37 3.51 10.81
C ALA A 118 15.03 4.98 10.55
N ALA A 119 14.98 5.42 9.28
CA ALA A 119 14.49 6.75 8.91
C ALA A 119 13.03 7.00 9.32
N TYR A 120 12.24 5.95 9.53
CA TYR A 120 10.88 6.00 10.07
C TYR A 120 10.82 5.70 11.58
N GLY A 121 11.96 5.57 12.25
CA GLY A 121 12.05 5.40 13.70
C GLY A 121 11.92 3.95 14.18
N LEU A 122 12.02 2.96 13.29
CA LEU A 122 12.08 1.56 13.70
C LEU A 122 13.47 1.22 14.26
N ASP A 123 13.51 0.49 15.37
CA ASP A 123 14.72 -0.13 15.89
C ASP A 123 14.96 -1.52 15.27
N GLU A 124 16.11 -2.13 15.56
CA GLU A 124 16.50 -3.44 15.02
C GLU A 124 15.46 -4.55 15.32
N GLN A 125 14.81 -4.49 16.49
CA GLN A 125 13.80 -5.45 16.90
C GLN A 125 12.51 -5.27 16.08
N ALA A 126 12.06 -4.03 15.89
CA ALA A 126 10.90 -3.70 15.08
C ALA A 126 11.14 -4.08 13.60
N ILE A 127 12.33 -3.83 13.07
CA ILE A 127 12.73 -4.24 11.71
C ILE A 127 12.66 -5.76 11.56
N THR A 128 13.23 -6.50 12.52
CA THR A 128 13.19 -7.98 12.50
C THR A 128 11.74 -8.48 12.52
N GLY A 129 10.88 -7.90 13.38
CA GLY A 129 9.47 -8.26 13.44
C GLY A 129 8.70 -7.92 12.15
N LEU A 130 9.03 -6.80 11.51
CA LEU A 130 8.47 -6.42 10.20
C LEU A 130 8.83 -7.43 9.11
N ARG A 131 10.11 -7.82 9.01
CA ARG A 131 10.57 -8.82 8.04
C ARG A 131 9.92 -10.18 8.26
N GLN A 132 9.83 -10.63 9.51
CA GLN A 132 9.14 -11.88 9.86
C GLN A 132 7.65 -11.86 9.49
N TRP A 133 6.97 -10.73 9.74
CA TRP A 133 5.58 -10.56 9.35
C TRP A 133 5.40 -10.58 7.83
N ALA A 134 6.29 -9.91 7.09
CA ALA A 134 6.26 -9.89 5.63
C ALA A 134 6.54 -11.28 5.04
N GLN A 135 7.52 -11.99 5.60
CA GLN A 135 7.88 -13.35 5.19
C GLN A 135 6.69 -14.31 5.41
N ALA A 136 6.06 -14.28 6.58
CA ALA A 136 4.90 -15.14 6.87
C ALA A 136 3.74 -14.92 5.89
N TRP A 137 3.50 -13.68 5.48
CA TRP A 137 2.50 -13.38 4.45
C TRP A 137 2.93 -13.87 3.07
N GLY A 138 4.20 -13.65 2.70
CA GLY A 138 4.75 -14.12 1.43
C GLY A 138 4.73 -15.66 1.29
N ASP A 139 4.98 -16.38 2.38
CA ASP A 139 4.90 -17.83 2.44
C ASP A 139 3.46 -18.33 2.26
N ASP A 140 2.49 -17.72 2.97
CA ASP A 140 1.06 -18.04 2.82
C ASP A 140 0.54 -17.80 1.39
N ILE A 141 0.98 -16.72 0.73
CA ILE A 141 0.67 -16.51 -0.69
C ILE A 141 1.33 -17.59 -1.56
N GLY A 142 2.58 -17.94 -1.27
CA GLY A 142 3.34 -18.94 -2.02
C GLY A 142 2.70 -20.33 -1.98
N GLU A 143 2.25 -20.76 -0.80
CA GLU A 143 1.52 -22.01 -0.62
C GLU A 143 0.24 -22.01 -1.47
N ARG A 144 -0.58 -20.96 -1.37
CA ARG A 144 -1.83 -20.83 -2.16
C ARG A 144 -1.57 -20.82 -3.67
N LEU A 145 -0.50 -20.18 -4.14
CA LEU A 145 -0.15 -20.16 -5.57
C LEU A 145 0.30 -21.54 -6.07
N GLN A 146 1.06 -22.30 -5.27
CA GLN A 146 1.46 -23.66 -5.62
C GLN A 146 0.25 -24.61 -5.69
N GLU A 147 -0.69 -24.49 -4.76
CA GLU A 147 -1.93 -25.27 -4.77
C GLU A 147 -2.78 -25.01 -6.03
N LEU A 148 -2.78 -23.78 -6.54
CA LEU A 148 -3.49 -23.44 -7.79
C LEU A 148 -2.81 -23.98 -9.05
N GLU A 149 -1.49 -24.20 -9.01
CA GLU A 149 -0.70 -24.73 -10.12
C GLU A 149 -0.67 -26.26 -10.17
N ALA A 150 -0.88 -26.94 -9.04
CA ALA A 150 -0.95 -28.39 -8.98
C ALA A 150 -2.24 -28.89 -9.69
N PRO A 151 -2.13 -29.74 -10.74
CA PRO A 151 -3.32 -30.34 -11.34
C PRO A 151 -4.10 -31.11 -10.28
N HIS A 152 -5.41 -30.92 -10.22
CA HIS A 152 -6.28 -31.86 -9.51
C HIS A 152 -6.16 -33.21 -10.23
N GLU A 153 -5.30 -34.10 -9.72
CA GLU A 153 -5.27 -35.51 -10.14
C GLU A 153 -6.50 -36.20 -9.53
N ASP A 154 -7.60 -36.27 -10.30
CA ASP A 154 -8.72 -37.19 -10.09
C ASP A 154 -8.45 -38.57 -10.73
#